data_AF-A0A4S4EVD0-F1
#
_entry.id   AF-A0A4S4EVD0-F1
#
_cell.length_a   1.000
_cell.length_b   1.000
_cell.length_c   1.000
_cell.angle_alpha   90.00
_cell.angle_beta   90.00
_cell.angle_gamma   90.00
#
_symmetry.space_group_name_H-M   'P 1'
#
loop_
_entity.id
_entity.type
_entity.pdbx_description
1 polymer ?
#
loop_
_entity_poly.entity_id
_entity_poly.type
_entity_poly.pdbx_seq_one_letter_code
_entity_poly.pdbx_strand_id
1 'polypeptide(L)'
;MPEIIVHNKEQTNGEALGTALFLKFDQGFPVPSKETLVTTFCGFGPLNESETQALGDSDTAQVIFINSSDARNAFRSLEKSKPFGPALVNYRLHLSAASRASEADTNLHVAVTSQSLNGFKPPAKPYGLKSRSEEAPDLSYIRKNLEMMTTMLEKAGNNLSPEMRAKLENDIKGLMKKVSTMAGSSSTS
;
A
#
# COMPACT_ATOMS: atom_id res chain seq x y z
N MET A 1 46.32 17.40 4.23
CA MET A 1 45.62 17.40 5.53
C MET A 1 44.81 18.68 5.65
N PRO A 2 43.54 18.65 6.06
CA PRO A 2 42.31 18.10 5.45
C PRO A 2 41.57 19.16 4.56
N GLU A 3 40.80 18.83 3.52
CA GLU A 3 39.41 18.32 3.51
C GLU A 3 38.42 19.16 4.32
N ILE A 4 37.65 20.01 3.64
CA ILE A 4 36.30 20.41 4.07
C ILE A 4 35.39 20.24 2.87
N ILE A 5 35.00 19.00 2.60
CA ILE A 5 33.80 18.72 1.80
C ILE A 5 32.62 19.13 2.69
N VAL A 6 32.12 20.34 2.44
CA VAL A 6 30.83 20.78 2.96
C VAL A 6 29.79 19.89 2.30
N HIS A 7 29.42 18.83 3.01
CA HIS A 7 28.26 18.01 2.69
C HIS A 7 27.02 18.85 2.98
N ASN A 8 26.59 19.60 1.98
CA ASN A 8 25.23 20.10 1.90
C ASN A 8 24.32 18.88 1.80
N LYS A 9 23.92 18.34 2.96
CA LYS A 9 22.79 17.42 3.04
C LYS A 9 21.55 18.25 2.73
N GLU A 10 21.25 18.33 1.44
CA GLU A 10 19.96 18.74 0.94
C GLU A 10 18.94 17.77 1.54
N GLN A 11 18.33 18.19 2.65
CA GLN A 11 17.04 17.68 3.06
C GLN A 11 16.05 18.19 2.01
N THR A 12 15.87 17.42 0.94
CA THR A 12 14.70 17.54 0.08
C THR A 12 13.49 17.05 0.88
N ASN A 13 12.96 17.96 1.69
CA ASN A 13 11.54 18.02 1.94
C ASN A 13 10.87 18.21 0.58
N GLY A 14 10.30 17.15 0.02
CA GLY A 14 9.60 17.19 -1.25
C GLY A 14 8.77 15.95 -1.41
N GLU A 15 7.45 16.11 -1.32
CA GLU A 15 6.42 15.14 -1.67
C GLU A 15 6.47 14.79 -3.17
N ALA A 16 7.56 14.20 -3.64
CA ALA A 16 7.59 13.42 -4.86
C ALA A 16 7.51 11.96 -4.44
N LEU A 17 6.36 11.54 -3.90
CA LEU A 17 6.12 10.13 -3.63
C LEU A 17 5.91 9.42 -4.97
N GLY A 18 7.01 9.21 -5.70
CA GLY A 18 7.09 8.35 -6.85
C GLY A 18 6.61 6.94 -6.48
N THR A 19 6.26 6.16 -7.48
CA THR A 19 5.82 4.79 -7.21
C THR A 19 7.04 3.93 -6.95
N ALA A 20 7.16 3.42 -5.72
CA ALA A 20 8.34 2.71 -5.25
C ALA A 20 8.16 1.19 -5.36
N LEU A 21 9.13 0.52 -5.95
CA LEU A 21 9.22 -0.93 -6.01
C LEU A 21 10.31 -1.40 -5.05
N PHE A 22 9.90 -2.10 -3.99
CA PHE A 22 10.83 -2.66 -3.01
C PHE A 22 11.10 -4.11 -3.33
N LEU A 23 12.37 -4.47 -3.32
CA LEU A 23 12.91 -5.78 -3.59
C LEU A 23 13.61 -6.27 -2.34
N LYS A 24 13.40 -7.53 -1.97
CA LYS A 24 14.08 -8.18 -0.86
C LYS A 24 14.83 -9.39 -1.38
N PHE A 25 16.11 -9.43 -1.06
CA PHE A 25 17.03 -10.47 -1.44
C PHE A 25 17.23 -11.46 -0.28
N ASP A 26 17.66 -12.67 -0.63
CA ASP A 26 17.95 -13.72 0.35
C ASP A 26 19.25 -13.44 1.11
N GLN A 27 19.28 -13.88 2.37
CA GLN A 27 20.45 -13.73 3.23
C GLN A 27 21.56 -14.67 2.77
N GLY A 28 22.51 -14.13 2.00
CA GLY A 28 23.59 -14.90 1.38
C GLY A 28 23.83 -14.56 -0.09
N PHE A 29 22.94 -13.80 -0.72
CA PHE A 29 23.15 -13.25 -2.05
C PHE A 29 23.50 -11.77 -1.97
N PRO A 30 24.48 -11.28 -2.76
CA PRO A 30 24.79 -9.87 -2.80
C PRO A 30 23.61 -9.08 -3.36
N VAL A 31 23.23 -7.99 -2.70
CA VAL A 31 22.22 -7.05 -3.21
C VAL A 31 22.78 -6.39 -4.48
N PRO A 32 22.01 -6.34 -5.59
CA PRO A 32 22.45 -5.69 -6.82
C PRO A 32 22.80 -4.22 -6.59
N SER A 33 23.82 -3.73 -7.29
CA SER A 33 24.19 -2.31 -7.25
C SER A 33 23.08 -1.42 -7.82
N LYS A 34 23.11 -0.12 -7.48
CA LYS A 34 22.20 0.88 -8.06
C LYS A 34 22.18 0.80 -9.60
N GLU A 35 23.35 0.74 -10.22
CA GLU A 35 23.46 0.65 -11.69
C GLU A 35 22.75 -0.58 -12.25
N THR A 36 22.95 -1.74 -11.60
CA THR A 36 22.28 -2.99 -12.00
C THR A 36 20.76 -2.87 -11.90
N LEU A 37 20.25 -2.24 -10.84
CA LEU A 37 18.83 -1.99 -10.66
C LEU A 37 18.30 -1.07 -11.78
N VAL A 38 18.98 0.05 -12.04
CA VAL A 38 18.59 0.99 -13.09
C VAL A 38 18.56 0.31 -14.45
N THR A 39 19.61 -0.42 -14.84
CA THR A 39 19.66 -1.15 -16.12
C THR A 39 18.57 -2.21 -16.23
N THR A 40 18.23 -2.89 -15.14
CA THR A 40 17.18 -3.92 -15.16
C THR A 40 15.80 -3.31 -15.36
N PHE A 41 15.55 -2.16 -14.73
CA PHE A 41 14.20 -1.59 -14.67
C PHE A 41 13.94 -0.46 -15.69
N CYS A 42 14.97 0.11 -16.31
CA CYS A 42 14.81 1.18 -17.30
C CYS A 42 14.04 0.73 -18.55
N GLY A 43 14.03 -0.58 -18.84
CA GLY A 43 13.24 -1.15 -19.93
C GLY A 43 11.72 -1.04 -19.74
N PHE A 44 11.25 -0.79 -18.51
CA PHE A 44 9.82 -0.62 -18.23
C PHE A 44 9.38 0.85 -18.26
N GLY A 45 10.30 1.78 -18.07
CA GLY A 45 10.01 3.22 -18.05
C GLY A 45 11.06 4.05 -17.33
N PRO A 46 10.87 5.39 -17.30
CA PRO A 46 11.79 6.33 -16.69
C PRO A 46 11.83 6.16 -15.16
N LEU A 47 13.05 6.09 -14.64
CA LEU A 47 13.36 5.88 -13.23
C LEU A 47 13.89 7.16 -12.59
N ASN A 48 13.61 7.32 -11.31
CA ASN A 48 14.27 8.31 -10.48
C ASN A 48 15.54 7.69 -9.89
N GLU A 49 16.67 7.91 -10.56
CA GLU A 49 17.95 7.34 -10.17
C GLU A 49 18.49 7.89 -8.86
N SER A 50 18.19 9.15 -8.49
CA SER A 50 18.70 9.72 -7.24
C SER A 50 18.12 9.02 -6.02
N GLU A 51 16.87 8.57 -6.11
CA GLU A 51 16.19 7.83 -5.04
C GLU A 51 16.31 6.30 -5.21
N THR A 52 16.56 5.79 -6.42
CA THR A 52 16.79 4.36 -6.66
C THR A 52 18.12 3.94 -6.06
N GLN A 53 18.09 3.00 -5.12
CA GLN A 53 19.29 2.57 -4.40
C GLN A 53 19.14 1.17 -3.79
N ALA A 54 20.28 0.51 -3.63
CA ALA A 54 20.41 -0.66 -2.78
C ALA A 54 20.53 -0.21 -1.32
N LEU A 55 19.70 -0.77 -0.44
CA LEU A 55 19.74 -0.50 0.99
C LEU A 55 20.74 -1.48 1.61
N GLY A 56 22.00 -1.04 1.70
CA GLY A 56 23.16 -1.87 2.05
C GLY A 56 23.06 -2.62 3.37
N ASP A 57 22.21 -2.15 4.29
CA ASP A 57 22.08 -2.72 5.64
C ASP A 57 20.90 -3.70 5.80
N SER A 58 20.08 -3.93 4.77
CA SER A 58 18.76 -4.59 4.93
C SER A 58 18.42 -5.67 3.89
N ASP A 59 19.38 -6.16 3.12
CA ASP A 59 19.16 -7.13 2.03
C ASP A 59 18.05 -6.67 1.06
N THR A 60 17.83 -5.36 0.96
CA THR A 60 16.69 -4.79 0.25
C THR A 60 17.16 -3.74 -0.73
N ALA A 61 16.45 -3.59 -1.83
CA ALA A 61 16.64 -2.51 -2.77
C ALA A 61 15.33 -1.78 -3.01
N GLN A 62 15.42 -0.49 -3.32
CA GLN A 62 14.29 0.30 -3.77
C GLN A 62 14.56 0.84 -5.17
N VAL A 63 13.53 0.76 -6.01
CA VAL A 63 13.51 1.31 -7.36
C VAL A 63 12.35 2.28 -7.46
N ILE A 64 12.63 3.54 -7.75
CA ILE A 64 11.62 4.59 -7.82
C ILE A 64 11.30 4.87 -9.27
N PHE A 65 10.06 4.65 -9.66
CA PHE A 65 9.57 5.01 -10.98
C PHE A 65 8.93 6.39 -10.95
N ILE A 66 9.18 7.16 -12.00
CA ILE A 66 8.52 8.46 -12.20
C ILE A 66 7.02 8.25 -12.45
N ASN A 67 6.67 7.23 -13.25
CA ASN A 67 5.28 6.89 -13.58
C ASN A 67 4.81 5.64 -12.82
N SER A 68 3.60 5.70 -12.27
CA SER A 68 2.98 4.56 -11.57
C SER A 68 2.61 3.39 -12.49
N SER A 69 2.23 3.68 -13.73
CA SER A 69 1.90 2.66 -14.74
C SER A 69 3.11 1.78 -15.08
N ASP A 70 4.27 2.39 -15.29
CA ASP A 70 5.53 1.72 -15.60
C ASP A 70 5.98 0.86 -14.41
N ALA A 71 5.88 1.41 -13.20
CA ALA A 71 6.16 0.68 -11.96
C ALA A 71 5.27 -0.57 -11.82
N ARG A 72 3.98 -0.46 -12.17
CA ARG A 72 3.04 -1.58 -12.13
C ARG A 72 3.37 -2.62 -13.20
N ASN A 73 3.80 -2.18 -14.38
CA ASN A 73 4.25 -3.09 -15.44
C ASN A 73 5.51 -3.87 -15.00
N ALA A 74 6.49 -3.17 -14.43
CA ALA A 74 7.69 -3.78 -13.85
C ALA A 74 7.34 -4.80 -12.75
N PHE A 75 6.42 -4.45 -11.83
CA PHE A 75 5.95 -5.34 -10.78
C PHE A 75 5.32 -6.62 -11.35
N ARG A 76 4.46 -6.51 -12.38
CA ARG A 76 3.87 -7.67 -13.06
C ARG A 76 4.92 -8.48 -13.81
N SER A 77 5.94 -7.84 -14.36
CA SER A 77 7.03 -8.54 -15.03
C SER A 77 7.85 -9.37 -14.06
N LEU A 78 8.10 -8.90 -12.83
CA LEU A 78 8.84 -9.66 -11.81
C LEU A 78 8.21 -11.01 -11.46
N GLU A 79 6.89 -11.11 -11.57
CA GLU A 79 6.16 -12.37 -11.37
C GLU A 79 6.42 -13.37 -12.49
N LYS A 80 6.63 -12.87 -13.72
CA LYS A 80 6.80 -13.68 -14.94
C LYS A 80 8.27 -13.97 -15.25
N SER A 81 9.11 -12.95 -15.20
CA SER A 81 10.54 -12.99 -15.36
C SER A 81 11.17 -12.63 -14.02
N LYS A 82 11.99 -13.52 -13.46
CA LYS A 82 12.76 -13.25 -12.24
C LYS A 82 14.16 -12.77 -12.66
N PRO A 83 14.38 -11.47 -12.95
CA PRO A 83 15.64 -10.98 -13.49
C PRO A 83 16.83 -11.21 -12.56
N PHE A 84 16.58 -11.28 -11.25
CA PHE A 84 17.59 -11.56 -10.22
C PHE A 84 17.62 -13.04 -9.80
N GLY A 85 16.94 -13.92 -10.53
CA GLY A 85 16.91 -15.36 -10.26
C GLY A 85 16.38 -15.69 -8.86
N PRO A 86 16.92 -16.72 -8.19
CA PRO A 86 16.48 -17.15 -6.85
C PRO A 86 16.87 -16.17 -5.74
N ALA A 87 17.75 -15.20 -6.02
CA ALA A 87 18.18 -14.23 -5.03
C ALA A 87 17.04 -13.30 -4.59
N LEU A 88 16.06 -13.01 -5.47
CA LEU A 88 14.89 -12.19 -5.13
C LEU A 88 13.83 -13.05 -4.44
N VAL A 89 13.70 -12.90 -3.13
CA VAL A 89 12.76 -13.69 -2.30
C VAL A 89 11.42 -13.01 -2.08
N ASN A 90 11.37 -11.68 -2.17
CA ASN A 90 10.12 -10.93 -2.02
C ASN A 90 10.20 -9.60 -2.78
N TYR A 91 9.05 -9.12 -3.27
CA TYR A 91 8.93 -7.82 -3.92
C TYR A 91 7.55 -7.22 -3.65
N ARG A 92 7.49 -5.89 -3.51
CA ARG A 92 6.24 -5.16 -3.25
C ARG A 92 6.22 -3.81 -3.95
N LEU A 93 5.06 -3.44 -4.46
CA LEU A 93 4.81 -2.14 -5.05
C LEU A 93 4.15 -1.22 -4.02
N HIS A 94 4.74 -0.06 -3.79
CA HIS A 94 4.19 1.00 -2.96
C HIS A 94 3.71 2.14 -3.86
N LEU A 95 2.39 2.28 -3.96
CA LEU A 95 1.77 3.41 -4.64
C LEU A 95 1.43 4.49 -3.61
N SER A 96 1.91 5.70 -3.86
CA SER A 96 1.46 6.85 -3.09
C SER A 96 0.06 7.28 -3.51
N ALA A 97 -0.76 7.66 -2.52
CA ALA A 97 -2.18 7.98 -2.66
C ALA A 97 -2.48 9.17 -3.58
N ALA A 98 -1.47 9.93 -4.03
CA ALA A 98 -1.63 10.96 -5.05
C ALA A 98 -2.00 10.40 -6.45
N SER A 99 -1.84 9.09 -6.67
CA SER A 99 -2.13 8.41 -7.95
C SER A 99 -3.37 7.51 -7.88
N ARG A 100 -4.44 7.97 -7.24
CA ARG A 100 -5.79 7.43 -7.49
C ARG A 100 -6.46 8.22 -8.61
N ALA A 101 -6.02 7.98 -9.84
CA ALA A 101 -6.81 8.27 -11.03
C ALA A 101 -6.57 7.15 -12.04
N SER A 102 -7.65 6.43 -12.37
CA SER A 102 -7.71 5.25 -13.25
C SER A 102 -7.05 3.99 -12.66
N GLU A 103 -7.71 2.83 -12.53
CA GLU A 103 -8.58 2.19 -13.51
C GLU A 103 -9.63 1.31 -12.80
N ALA A 104 -10.90 1.64 -12.98
CA ALA A 104 -12.03 0.75 -12.69
C ALA A 104 -13.15 1.02 -13.69
N ASP A 105 -12.86 0.92 -14.99
CA ASP A 105 -13.90 0.69 -15.99
C ASP A 105 -13.33 0.02 -17.23
N THR A 106 -13.32 -1.32 -17.24
CA THR A 106 -13.57 -2.07 -18.48
C THR A 106 -14.47 -3.25 -18.13
N ASN A 107 -15.76 -2.97 -18.20
CA ASN A 107 -16.81 -3.97 -18.34
C ASN A 107 -16.54 -4.79 -19.63
N LEU A 108 -15.93 -5.97 -19.52
CA LEU A 108 -16.09 -7.02 -20.54
C LEU A 108 -17.14 -8.01 -20.04
N HIS A 109 -18.38 -7.63 -20.35
CA HIS A 109 -19.56 -8.47 -20.39
C HIS A 109 -19.32 -9.64 -21.36
N VAL A 110 -18.86 -10.78 -20.84
CA VAL A 110 -19.10 -12.08 -21.50
C VAL A 110 -20.28 -12.70 -20.80
N ALA A 111 -21.45 -12.42 -21.37
CA ALA A 111 -22.69 -13.08 -21.06
C ALA A 111 -22.52 -14.59 -21.19
N VAL A 112 -22.81 -15.26 -20.07
CA VAL A 112 -23.17 -16.67 -20.00
C VAL A 112 -24.25 -16.96 -21.04
N THR A 113 -23.94 -17.83 -21.99
CA THR A 113 -24.97 -18.63 -22.67
C THR A 113 -24.61 -20.10 -22.56
N SER A 114 -25.56 -20.82 -21.99
CA SER A 114 -25.68 -22.23 -21.65
C SER A 114 -25.41 -23.22 -22.79
N GLN A 115 -24.73 -24.33 -22.45
CA GLN A 115 -25.01 -25.74 -22.85
C GLN A 115 -23.97 -26.68 -22.18
N SER A 116 -24.36 -27.48 -21.17
CA SER A 116 -24.82 -28.87 -21.28
C SER A 116 -23.70 -29.92 -21.24
N LEU A 117 -23.51 -30.58 -20.09
CA LEU A 117 -23.31 -32.04 -19.96
C LEU A 117 -23.26 -32.46 -18.47
N ASN A 118 -24.14 -33.40 -18.10
CA ASN A 118 -23.91 -34.49 -17.13
C ASN A 118 -24.22 -34.25 -15.65
N GLY A 119 -25.40 -34.75 -15.26
CA GLY A 119 -25.66 -35.13 -13.88
C GLY A 119 -25.04 -36.47 -13.53
N PHE A 120 -24.50 -36.57 -12.31
CA PHE A 120 -24.51 -37.77 -11.46
C PHE A 120 -24.43 -37.30 -9.99
N LYS A 121 -25.43 -37.72 -9.18
CA LYS A 121 -25.44 -37.69 -7.69
C LYS A 121 -24.34 -38.65 -7.16
N PRO A 122 -23.86 -38.59 -5.89
CA PRO A 122 -24.69 -38.83 -4.69
C PRO A 122 -24.16 -38.10 -3.40
N PRO A 123 -24.38 -38.52 -2.13
CA PRO A 123 -25.05 -37.70 -1.12
C PRO A 123 -24.27 -37.48 0.22
N ALA A 124 -24.88 -36.70 1.13
CA ALA A 124 -24.76 -36.76 2.59
C ALA A 124 -23.48 -36.23 3.30
N LYS A 125 -23.61 -35.07 3.97
CA LYS A 125 -23.65 -34.91 5.46
C LYS A 125 -23.40 -33.44 5.84
N PRO A 126 -24.13 -32.88 6.83
CA PRO A 126 -23.90 -31.53 7.31
C PRO A 126 -22.82 -31.58 8.39
N TYR A 127 -21.59 -31.23 8.06
CA TYR A 127 -20.61 -30.85 9.07
C TYR A 127 -20.50 -29.33 9.05
N GLY A 128 -20.95 -28.75 10.16
CA GLY A 128 -21.00 -27.31 10.37
C GLY A 128 -19.63 -26.68 10.17
N LEU A 129 -19.48 -25.94 9.08
CA LEU A 129 -18.58 -24.82 9.04
C LEU A 129 -19.39 -23.62 9.54
N LYS A 130 -19.17 -23.29 10.81
CA LYS A 130 -19.46 -21.96 11.33
C LYS A 130 -18.95 -20.96 10.30
N SER A 131 -19.85 -20.15 9.78
CA SER A 131 -19.55 -18.98 8.97
C SER A 131 -18.42 -18.22 9.66
N ARG A 132 -17.21 -18.30 9.09
CA ARG A 132 -16.13 -17.42 9.49
C ARG A 132 -16.54 -16.05 9.02
N SER A 133 -17.07 -15.29 9.97
CA SER A 133 -17.42 -13.89 9.88
C SER A 133 -16.43 -13.19 8.96
N GLU A 134 -16.92 -12.57 7.89
CA GLU A 134 -16.33 -11.31 7.45
C GLU A 134 -16.35 -10.41 8.69
N GLU A 135 -15.22 -10.39 9.40
CA GLU A 135 -15.06 -9.56 10.58
C GLU A 135 -14.96 -8.14 10.06
N ALA A 136 -16.11 -7.45 10.05
CA ALA A 136 -16.14 -6.01 9.91
C ALA A 136 -15.09 -5.43 10.88
N PRO A 137 -14.31 -4.41 10.47
CA PRO A 137 -13.29 -3.82 11.32
C PRO A 137 -13.82 -3.56 12.72
N ASP A 138 -13.10 -4.05 13.73
CA ASP A 138 -13.50 -3.91 15.13
C ASP A 138 -13.76 -2.42 15.45
N LEU A 139 -15.03 -2.12 15.78
CA LEU A 139 -15.48 -0.77 16.08
C LEU A 139 -14.70 -0.17 17.27
N SER A 140 -14.13 -1.01 18.14
CA SER A 140 -13.28 -0.60 19.26
C SER A 140 -11.99 0.09 18.78
N TYR A 141 -11.36 -0.44 17.73
CA TYR A 141 -10.14 0.11 17.13
C TYR A 141 -10.43 1.44 16.44
N ILE A 142 -11.57 1.54 15.77
CA ILE A 142 -12.03 2.78 15.13
C ILE A 142 -12.23 3.87 16.19
N ARG A 143 -12.92 3.56 17.29
CA ARG A 143 -13.13 4.52 18.39
C ARG A 143 -11.81 5.03 18.95
N LYS A 144 -10.87 4.12 19.24
CA LYS A 144 -9.52 4.45 19.73
C LYS A 144 -8.76 5.37 18.76
N ASN A 145 -8.86 5.14 17.46
CA ASN A 145 -8.22 6.00 16.46
C ASN A 145 -8.83 7.41 16.46
N LEU A 146 -10.14 7.54 16.60
CA LEU A 146 -10.81 8.84 16.70
C LEU A 146 -10.41 9.60 17.97
N GLU A 147 -10.28 8.91 19.09
CA GLU A 147 -9.76 9.49 20.34
C GLU A 147 -8.34 10.03 20.16
N MET A 148 -7.46 9.28 19.48
CA MET A 148 -6.10 9.76 19.18
C MET A 148 -6.12 11.03 18.29
N MET A 149 -7.02 11.10 17.30
CA MET A 149 -7.17 12.28 16.45
C MET A 149 -7.63 13.51 17.26
N THR A 150 -8.54 13.34 18.22
CA THR A 150 -8.94 14.42 19.14
C THR A 150 -7.76 14.93 19.97
N THR A 151 -6.96 14.02 20.55
CA THR A 151 -5.75 14.41 21.32
C THR A 151 -4.72 15.13 20.44
N MET A 152 -4.55 14.69 19.19
CA MET A 152 -3.65 15.36 18.25
C MET A 152 -4.13 16.77 17.88
N LEU A 153 -5.44 16.99 17.74
CA LEU A 153 -6.00 18.33 17.49
C LEU A 153 -5.79 19.28 18.65
N GLU A 154 -5.92 18.79 19.89
CA GLU A 154 -5.63 19.57 21.09
C GLU A 154 -4.14 19.95 21.15
N LYS A 155 -3.26 18.98 20.87
CA LYS A 155 -1.80 19.20 20.82
C LYS A 155 -1.37 20.12 19.67
N ALA A 156 -2.12 20.15 18.58
CA ALA A 156 -1.83 21.02 17.44
C ALA A 156 -1.96 22.52 17.78
N GLY A 157 -2.67 22.88 18.86
CA GLY A 157 -2.76 24.26 19.35
C GLY A 157 -3.14 25.25 18.24
N ASN A 158 -2.20 26.14 17.90
CA ASN A 158 -2.36 27.24 16.95
C ASN A 158 -1.81 26.91 15.55
N ASN A 159 -1.29 25.70 15.34
CA ASN A 159 -0.70 25.28 14.06
C ASN A 159 -1.75 25.08 12.96
N LEU A 160 -3.03 25.15 13.30
CA LEU A 160 -4.16 25.05 12.38
C LEU A 160 -4.98 26.34 12.42
N SER A 161 -5.54 26.72 11.27
CA SER A 161 -6.54 27.78 11.20
C SER A 161 -7.74 27.43 12.09
N PRO A 162 -8.34 28.41 12.82
CA PRO A 162 -9.53 28.18 13.63
C PRO A 162 -10.67 27.51 12.86
N GLU A 163 -10.85 27.85 11.59
CA GLU A 163 -11.89 27.28 10.72
C GLU A 163 -11.64 25.79 10.44
N MET A 164 -10.41 25.43 10.05
CA MET A 164 -10.03 24.04 9.78
C MET A 164 -10.13 23.19 11.04
N ARG A 165 -9.71 23.73 12.18
CA ARG A 165 -9.81 23.06 13.48
C ARG A 165 -11.27 22.78 13.86
N ALA A 166 -12.14 23.80 13.83
CA ALA A 166 -13.55 23.64 14.15
C ALA A 166 -14.24 22.63 13.23
N LYS A 167 -13.88 22.61 11.93
CA LYS A 167 -14.40 21.63 10.99
C LYS A 167 -13.98 20.20 11.35
N LEU A 168 -12.70 19.97 11.62
CA LEU A 168 -12.17 18.65 11.98
C LEU A 168 -12.74 18.15 13.32
N GLU A 169 -12.90 19.04 14.31
CA GLU A 169 -13.54 18.71 15.59
C GLU A 169 -14.99 18.26 15.39
N ASN A 170 -15.76 18.94 14.53
CA ASN A 170 -17.13 18.55 14.21
C ASN A 170 -17.20 17.22 13.46
N ASP A 171 -16.32 17.01 12.47
CA ASP A 171 -16.27 15.77 11.68
C ASP A 171 -15.94 14.55 12.56
N ILE A 172 -14.90 14.65 13.42
CA ILE A 172 -14.51 13.58 14.36
C ILE A 172 -15.63 13.29 15.36
N LYS A 173 -16.26 14.32 15.91
CA LYS A 173 -17.39 14.18 16.86
C LYS A 173 -18.60 13.50 16.21
N GLY A 174 -18.95 13.87 14.98
CA GLY A 174 -20.02 13.25 14.22
C GLY A 174 -19.75 11.77 13.96
N LEU A 175 -18.51 11.42 13.62
CA LEU A 175 -18.12 10.05 13.37
C LEU A 175 -18.09 9.21 14.65
N MET A 176 -17.59 9.74 15.77
CA MET A 176 -17.65 9.07 17.07
C MET A 176 -19.09 8.73 17.48
N LYS A 177 -20.03 9.66 17.27
CA LYS A 177 -21.44 9.41 17.54
C LYS A 177 -21.97 8.24 16.70
N LYS A 178 -21.64 8.19 15.41
CA LYS A 178 -22.06 7.13 14.49
C LYS A 178 -21.54 5.76 14.91
N VAL A 179 -20.26 5.68 15.31
CA VAL A 179 -19.64 4.43 15.81
C VAL A 179 -20.31 3.98 17.11
N SER A 180 -20.63 4.90 18.02
CA SER A 180 -21.36 4.57 19.26
C SER A 180 -22.79 4.11 18.99
N THR A 181 -23.51 4.70 18.04
CA THR A 181 -24.86 4.24 17.66
C THR A 181 -24.85 2.87 16.98
N MET A 182 -23.81 2.56 16.20
CA MET A 182 -23.65 1.24 15.58
C MET A 182 -23.29 0.17 16.61
N ALA A 183 -22.55 0.51 17.67
CA ALA A 183 -22.24 -0.40 18.77
C ALA A 183 -23.43 -0.64 19.72
N GLY A 184 -24.32 0.35 19.88
CA GLY A 184 -25.46 0.29 20.79
C GLY A 184 -26.69 -0.47 20.28
N SER A 185 -26.73 -0.87 19.00
CA SER A 185 -27.89 -1.54 18.40
C SER A 185 -27.93 -3.06 18.62
N SER A 186 -26.98 -3.63 19.35
CA SER A 186 -26.92 -5.08 19.67
C SER A 186 -27.43 -5.44 21.08
N SER A 187 -28.27 -4.61 21.69
CA SER A 187 -29.01 -5.00 22.91
C SER A 187 -30.50 -5.10 22.59
N THR A 188 -30.90 -6.26 22.06
CA THR A 188 -32.29 -6.71 22.09
C THR A 188 -32.60 -7.22 23.50
N SER A 189 -33.57 -6.61 24.17
CA SER A 189 -34.41 -7.25 25.18
C SER A 189 -35.82 -6.72 25.04
#